data_AF-A0AA41MTQ2-F1
#
_entry.id   AF-A0AA41MTQ2-F1
#
_cell.length_a   1.000
_cell.length_b   1.000
_cell.length_c   1.000
_cell.angle_alpha   90.00
_cell.angle_beta   90.00
_cell.angle_gamma   90.00
#
_symmetry.space_group_name_H-M   'P 1'
#
loop_
_entity.id
_entity.type
_entity.pdbx_description
1 polymer ?
#
loop_
_entity_poly.entity_id
_entity_poly.type
_entity_poly.pdbx_seq_one_letter_code
_entity_poly.pdbx_strand_id
1 'polypeptide(L)'
;MGKEKTHINIVVIGHVDSGKSTTTGHLIYKCGGIDKRTIEKFEKEAAEMGKGSFKYVWVLDKPKAERERGITIDISLWKFETSKYYVTITDAPGHRKNNPAMEAAGFTAQVIILNHPGQISAGYAPVLDCHTAHIACKFAELKEKIDHHSGKKLEAGPKFLKSGDAAIIDMVPGKPMCVESFSDYPPLGHFAVHDMRQTVAVGVIKAVDKKAAGVGKVTKSAQKAEKAK
;
A
#
# COMPACT_ATOMS: atom_id res chain seq x y z
N MET A 1 3.46 27.58 20.87
CA MET A 1 4.05 26.39 20.20
C MET A 1 2.91 25.50 19.74
N GLY A 2 2.69 25.35 18.44
CA GLY A 2 1.65 24.46 17.93
C GLY A 2 1.98 23.01 18.31
N LYS A 3 1.01 22.28 18.87
CA LYS A 3 1.17 20.84 19.15
C LYS A 3 1.56 20.14 17.85
N GLU A 4 2.63 19.34 17.91
CA GLU A 4 3.07 18.49 16.80
C GLU A 4 1.92 17.56 16.41
N LYS A 5 1.44 17.68 15.16
CA LYS A 5 0.31 16.87 14.67
C LYS A 5 0.82 15.48 14.36
N THR A 6 0.07 14.45 14.78
CA THR A 6 0.43 13.06 14.50
C THR A 6 0.33 12.76 13.00
N HIS A 7 1.32 12.04 12.45
CA HIS A 7 1.32 11.60 11.06
C HIS A 7 0.53 10.30 10.89
N ILE A 8 -0.37 10.24 9.91
CA ILE A 8 -1.19 9.08 9.58
C ILE A 8 -1.07 8.77 8.09
N ASN A 9 -0.90 7.49 7.77
CA ASN A 9 -0.89 6.99 6.40
C ASN A 9 -2.20 6.25 6.12
N ILE A 10 -2.91 6.64 5.07
CA ILE A 10 -4.19 6.07 4.65
C ILE A 10 -4.04 5.49 3.24
N VAL A 11 -4.43 4.24 3.04
CA VAL A 11 -4.50 3.63 1.70
C VAL A 11 -5.97 3.44 1.33
N VAL A 12 -6.37 3.93 0.17
CA VAL A 12 -7.73 3.78 -0.37
C VAL A 12 -7.76 2.61 -1.33
N ILE A 13 -8.51 1.57 -0.95
CA ILE A 13 -8.60 0.28 -1.65
C ILE A 13 -10.05 -0.03 -2.02
N GLY A 14 -10.25 -0.92 -2.99
CA GLY A 14 -11.58 -1.29 -3.50
C GLY A 14 -11.63 -1.58 -5.00
N HIS A 15 -12.76 -2.13 -5.46
CA HIS A 15 -12.99 -2.56 -6.85
C HIS A 15 -12.81 -1.41 -7.87
N VAL A 16 -12.59 -1.74 -9.14
CA VAL A 16 -12.70 -0.77 -10.25
C VAL A 16 -14.09 -0.11 -10.20
N ASP A 17 -14.18 1.16 -10.57
CA ASP A 17 -15.43 1.96 -10.57
C ASP A 17 -16.10 2.22 -9.20
N SER A 18 -15.53 1.76 -8.08
CA SER A 18 -16.05 2.08 -6.73
C SER A 18 -15.87 3.54 -6.31
N GLY A 19 -15.27 4.38 -7.16
CA GLY A 19 -15.11 5.82 -6.92
C GLY A 19 -13.99 6.17 -5.93
N LYS A 20 -12.96 5.31 -5.80
CA LYS A 20 -11.78 5.54 -4.94
C LYS A 20 -11.12 6.89 -5.22
N SER A 21 -10.65 7.08 -6.45
CA SER A 21 -9.93 8.29 -6.88
C SER A 21 -10.80 9.53 -6.79
N THR A 22 -12.09 9.42 -7.10
CA THR A 22 -13.05 10.52 -6.93
C THR A 22 -13.21 10.92 -5.47
N THR A 23 -13.32 9.94 -4.56
CA THR A 23 -13.48 10.18 -3.12
C THR A 23 -12.19 10.76 -2.53
N THR A 24 -11.05 10.18 -2.88
CA THR A 24 -9.73 10.63 -2.47
C THR A 24 -9.46 12.07 -2.93
N GLY A 25 -9.67 12.38 -4.21
CA GLY A 25 -9.48 13.72 -4.74
C GLY A 25 -10.43 14.76 -4.13
N HIS A 26 -11.69 14.39 -3.89
CA HIS A 26 -12.65 15.28 -3.23
C HIS A 26 -12.30 15.53 -1.75
N LEU A 27 -11.78 14.51 -1.05
CA LEU A 27 -11.29 14.66 0.32
C LEU A 27 -10.10 15.63 0.37
N ILE A 28 -9.13 15.47 -0.52
CA ILE A 28 -7.96 16.37 -0.61
C ILE A 28 -8.42 17.82 -0.83
N TYR A 29 -9.36 18.04 -1.76
CA TYR A 29 -9.93 19.36 -2.02
C TYR A 29 -10.61 19.96 -0.77
N LYS A 30 -11.48 19.19 -0.11
CA LYS A 30 -12.19 19.67 1.10
C LYS A 30 -11.26 19.95 2.28
N CYS A 31 -10.15 19.24 2.37
CA CYS A 31 -9.13 19.47 3.39
C CYS A 31 -8.17 20.62 3.01
N GLY A 32 -8.37 21.29 1.87
CA GLY A 32 -7.51 22.38 1.42
C GLY A 32 -6.13 21.92 0.96
N GLY A 33 -5.94 20.63 0.68
CA GLY A 33 -4.69 20.10 0.13
C GLY A 33 -4.41 20.54 -1.30
N ILE A 34 -5.43 21.11 -1.98
CA ILE A 34 -5.33 21.69 -3.32
C ILE A 34 -6.09 23.01 -3.35
N ASP A 35 -5.48 23.99 -4.00
CA ASP A 35 -6.07 25.32 -4.20
C ASP A 35 -7.19 25.31 -5.25
N LYS A 36 -8.12 26.26 -5.13
CA LYS A 36 -9.29 26.35 -6.02
C LYS A 36 -8.90 26.55 -7.49
N ARG A 37 -7.84 27.31 -7.78
CA ARG A 37 -7.41 27.63 -9.14
C ARG A 37 -6.90 26.38 -9.87
N THR A 38 -6.16 25.53 -9.17
CA THR A 38 -5.69 24.24 -9.70
C THR A 38 -6.86 23.31 -10.01
N ILE A 39 -7.89 23.25 -9.15
CA ILE A 39 -9.10 22.47 -9.44
C ILE A 39 -9.88 23.01 -10.64
N GLU A 40 -10.03 24.32 -10.76
CA GLU A 40 -10.69 24.94 -11.91
C GLU A 40 -9.95 24.65 -13.21
N LYS A 41 -8.61 24.61 -13.18
CA LYS A 41 -7.79 24.18 -14.32
C LYS A 41 -8.08 22.72 -14.69
N PHE A 42 -8.08 21.81 -13.73
CA PHE A 42 -8.38 20.40 -13.98
C PHE A 42 -9.82 20.17 -14.44
N GLU A 43 -10.78 20.98 -13.98
CA GLU A 43 -12.16 20.93 -14.44
C GLU A 43 -12.29 21.30 -15.92
N LYS A 44 -11.55 22.32 -16.38
CA LYS A 44 -11.48 22.68 -17.80
C LYS A 44 -10.82 21.58 -18.63
N GLU A 45 -9.65 21.09 -18.21
CA GLU A 45 -8.95 19.99 -18.92
C GLU A 45 -9.81 18.73 -19.01
N ALA A 46 -10.50 18.36 -17.93
CA ALA A 46 -11.39 17.20 -17.91
C ALA A 46 -12.62 17.41 -18.81
N ALA A 47 -13.18 18.63 -18.85
CA ALA A 47 -14.31 18.96 -19.72
C ALA A 47 -13.94 18.90 -21.21
N GLU A 48 -12.76 19.39 -21.59
CA GLU A 48 -12.23 19.29 -22.97
C GLU A 48 -12.08 17.84 -23.43
N MET A 49 -11.78 16.92 -22.50
CA MET A 49 -11.68 15.48 -22.77
C MET A 49 -13.03 14.74 -22.67
N GLY A 50 -14.16 15.44 -22.53
CA GLY A 50 -15.48 14.83 -22.38
C GLY A 50 -15.71 14.10 -21.05
N LYS A 51 -14.85 14.35 -20.05
CA LYS A 51 -14.83 13.70 -18.73
C LYS A 51 -15.03 14.69 -17.58
N GLY A 52 -15.85 15.72 -17.78
CA GLY A 52 -16.05 16.81 -16.81
C GLY A 52 -16.50 16.35 -15.40
N SER A 53 -17.18 15.21 -15.28
CA SER A 53 -17.55 14.61 -13.99
C SER A 53 -16.37 14.07 -13.16
N PHE A 54 -15.19 13.92 -13.77
CA PHE A 54 -14.00 13.32 -13.17
C PHE A 54 -12.96 14.35 -12.67
N LYS A 55 -13.32 15.63 -12.49
CA LYS A 55 -12.36 16.68 -12.09
C LYS A 55 -11.52 16.36 -10.85
N TYR A 56 -12.06 15.59 -9.91
CA TYR A 56 -11.33 15.16 -8.71
C TYR A 56 -10.34 14.02 -8.96
N VAL A 57 -10.51 13.24 -10.03
CA VAL A 57 -9.59 12.17 -10.40
C VAL A 57 -8.29 12.74 -10.97
N TRP A 58 -8.34 13.90 -11.64
CA TRP A 58 -7.17 14.59 -12.20
C TRP A 58 -6.17 15.08 -11.13
N VAL A 59 -6.62 15.16 -9.87
CA VAL A 59 -5.76 15.38 -8.72
C VAL A 59 -4.74 14.24 -8.57
N LEU A 60 -5.17 13.01 -8.81
CA LEU A 60 -4.43 11.79 -8.52
C LEU A 60 -3.76 11.26 -9.79
N ASP A 61 -4.51 11.22 -10.90
CA ASP A 61 -4.06 10.72 -12.19
C ASP A 61 -3.15 11.75 -12.87
N LYS A 62 -1.83 11.49 -12.83
CA LYS A 62 -0.80 12.32 -13.48
C LYS A 62 -0.41 11.84 -14.88
N PRO A 63 -0.22 10.53 -15.13
CA PRO A 63 0.07 10.01 -16.46
C PRO A 63 -1.08 10.26 -17.44
N LYS A 64 -0.75 10.65 -18.67
CA LYS A 64 -1.74 10.87 -19.75
C LYS A 64 -2.59 9.62 -20.03
N ALA A 65 -1.98 8.44 -19.93
CA ALA A 65 -2.66 7.16 -20.14
C ALA A 65 -3.78 6.89 -19.11
N GLU A 66 -3.60 7.28 -17.83
CA GLU A 66 -4.64 7.16 -16.80
C GLU A 66 -5.81 8.09 -17.10
N ARG A 67 -5.50 9.36 -17.44
CA ARG A 67 -6.51 10.38 -17.78
C ARG A 67 -7.34 10.00 -19.01
N GLU A 68 -6.69 9.48 -20.05
CA GLU A 68 -7.36 9.02 -21.28
C GLU A 68 -8.24 7.79 -21.04
N ARG A 69 -7.79 6.83 -20.21
CA ARG A 69 -8.54 5.60 -19.95
C ARG A 69 -9.56 5.75 -18.81
N GLY A 70 -9.41 6.75 -17.94
CA GLY A 70 -10.26 6.94 -16.75
C GLY A 70 -10.10 5.83 -15.71
N ILE A 71 -8.94 5.17 -15.70
CA ILE A 71 -8.61 4.09 -14.76
C ILE A 71 -7.26 4.42 -14.11
N THR A 72 -7.20 4.24 -12.80
CA THR A 72 -5.95 4.32 -12.03
C THR A 72 -5.10 3.09 -12.33
N ILE A 73 -3.89 3.32 -12.83
CA ILE A 73 -2.91 2.31 -13.25
C ILE A 73 -1.79 2.24 -12.20
N ASP A 74 -1.27 3.38 -11.78
CA ASP A 74 -0.21 3.57 -10.81
C ASP A 74 -0.75 4.06 -9.47
N ILE A 75 0.04 3.84 -8.43
CA ILE A 75 -0.29 4.31 -7.09
C ILE A 75 0.06 5.80 -6.98
N SER A 76 -0.92 6.62 -6.62
CA SER A 76 -0.70 8.04 -6.39
C SER A 76 -0.58 8.35 -4.90
N LEU A 77 0.37 9.23 -4.56
CA LEU A 77 0.67 9.67 -3.20
C LEU A 77 0.38 11.16 -3.06
N TRP A 78 -0.42 11.51 -2.07
CA TRP A 78 -0.73 12.89 -1.73
C TRP A 78 -0.65 13.14 -0.23
N LYS A 79 -0.17 14.33 0.15
CA LYS A 79 -0.11 14.75 1.55
C LYS A 79 -1.02 15.95 1.76
N PHE A 80 -1.79 15.94 2.82
CA PHE A 80 -2.61 17.07 3.23
C PHE A 80 -2.72 17.14 4.75
N GLU A 81 -3.12 18.30 5.25
CA GLU A 81 -3.28 18.53 6.67
C GLU A 81 -4.75 18.57 7.08
N THR A 82 -5.02 18.09 8.29
CA THR A 82 -6.29 18.33 8.98
C THR A 82 -6.03 19.18 10.22
N SER A 83 -7.09 19.47 10.99
CA SER A 83 -6.95 20.16 12.28
C SER A 83 -6.10 19.40 13.29
N LYS A 84 -6.01 18.06 13.19
CA LYS A 84 -5.34 17.19 14.18
C LYS A 84 -4.18 16.35 13.62
N TYR A 85 -4.21 16.02 12.33
CA TYR A 85 -3.30 15.05 11.73
C TYR A 85 -2.64 15.58 10.47
N TYR A 86 -1.39 15.18 10.25
CA TYR A 86 -0.77 15.15 8.93
C TYR A 86 -1.15 13.84 8.25
N VAL A 87 -1.78 13.90 7.08
CA VAL A 87 -2.27 12.71 6.39
C VAL A 87 -1.50 12.52 5.09
N THR A 88 -0.89 11.35 4.93
CA THR A 88 -0.47 10.86 3.61
C THR A 88 -1.54 9.89 3.11
N ILE A 89 -2.20 10.21 2.00
CA ILE A 89 -3.20 9.37 1.36
C ILE A 89 -2.62 8.74 0.08
N THR A 90 -2.86 7.45 -0.06
CA THR A 90 -2.42 6.62 -1.17
C THR A 90 -3.65 6.12 -1.92
N ASP A 91 -3.81 6.47 -3.19
CA ASP A 91 -4.86 5.91 -4.04
C ASP A 91 -4.32 4.66 -4.75
N ALA A 92 -4.89 3.50 -4.45
CA ALA A 92 -4.47 2.25 -5.05
C ALA A 92 -5.29 1.93 -6.32
N PRO A 93 -4.67 1.38 -7.37
CA PRO A 93 -5.39 0.98 -8.57
C PRO A 93 -6.45 -0.08 -8.25
N GLY A 94 -7.63 0.06 -8.86
CA GLY A 94 -8.72 -0.92 -8.74
C GLY A 94 -8.69 -2.00 -9.82
N HIS A 95 -7.83 -1.85 -10.83
CA HIS A 95 -7.92 -2.61 -12.07
C HIS A 95 -6.75 -3.60 -12.23
N ARG A 96 -6.99 -4.86 -11.83
CA ARG A 96 -6.35 -6.07 -12.39
C ARG A 96 -7.27 -7.24 -12.09
N LYS A 97 -7.72 -7.94 -13.15
CA LYS A 97 -8.35 -9.28 -13.15
C LYS A 97 -8.82 -9.80 -11.77
N ASN A 98 -9.89 -9.22 -11.21
CA ASN A 98 -10.55 -9.69 -9.98
C ASN A 98 -9.79 -9.63 -8.64
N ASN A 99 -8.66 -8.94 -8.52
CA ASN A 99 -7.92 -8.90 -7.24
C ASN A 99 -7.71 -7.46 -6.73
N PRO A 100 -8.73 -6.83 -6.11
CA PRO A 100 -8.56 -5.54 -5.47
C PRO A 100 -7.54 -5.65 -4.32
N ALA A 101 -6.87 -4.53 -4.02
CA ALA A 101 -6.02 -4.48 -2.84
C ALA A 101 -6.85 -4.70 -1.57
N MET A 102 -6.40 -5.57 -0.66
CA MET A 102 -7.14 -5.94 0.56
C MET A 102 -6.24 -5.93 1.79
N GLU A 103 -6.86 -5.89 2.97
CA GLU A 103 -6.15 -6.09 4.25
C GLU A 103 -5.45 -7.47 4.23
N ALA A 104 -4.15 -7.49 4.53
CA ALA A 104 -3.40 -8.72 4.66
C ALA A 104 -3.61 -9.32 6.06
N ALA A 105 -4.10 -10.55 6.13
CA ALA A 105 -4.13 -11.33 7.37
C ALA A 105 -2.73 -11.88 7.71
N GLY A 106 -1.98 -12.23 6.67
CA GLY A 106 -0.59 -12.65 6.72
C GLY A 106 0.02 -12.60 5.32
N PHE A 107 1.33 -12.70 5.21
CA PHE A 107 2.00 -12.76 3.92
C PHE A 107 3.31 -13.53 3.99
N THR A 108 3.66 -14.21 2.90
CA THR A 108 4.94 -14.90 2.73
C THR A 108 5.88 -14.01 1.94
N ALA A 109 7.06 -13.75 2.47
CA ALA A 109 8.06 -12.90 1.83
C ALA A 109 9.43 -13.58 1.78
N GLN A 110 10.17 -13.26 0.72
CA GLN A 110 11.59 -13.52 0.64
C GLN A 110 12.34 -12.36 1.29
N VAL A 111 13.13 -12.63 2.32
CA VAL A 111 13.83 -11.63 3.13
C VAL A 111 15.32 -11.91 3.12
N ILE A 112 16.12 -10.86 2.98
CA ILE A 112 17.58 -10.90 3.02
C ILE A 112 18.03 -10.12 4.26
N ILE A 113 18.73 -10.80 5.16
CA ILE A 113 19.24 -10.19 6.39
C ILE A 113 20.55 -9.46 6.07
N LEU A 114 20.63 -8.19 6.45
CA LEU A 114 21.76 -7.31 6.15
C LEU A 114 22.70 -7.23 7.36
N ASN A 115 22.46 -6.28 8.26
CA ASN A 115 23.37 -5.93 9.34
C ASN A 115 22.67 -6.09 10.71
N HIS A 116 22.24 -7.31 11.03
CA HIS A 116 21.67 -7.62 12.34
C HIS A 116 22.79 -8.09 13.30
N PRO A 117 22.97 -7.47 14.48
CA PRO A 117 24.07 -7.81 15.40
C PRO A 117 23.89 -9.16 16.11
N GLY A 118 22.67 -9.71 16.11
CA GLY A 118 22.34 -10.99 16.73
C GLY A 118 21.75 -12.00 15.75
N GLN A 119 20.98 -12.94 16.29
CA GLN A 119 20.25 -13.96 15.54
C GLN A 119 18.77 -13.63 15.50
N ILE A 120 18.11 -13.82 14.36
CA ILE A 120 16.67 -13.64 14.19
C ILE A 120 16.00 -15.00 14.27
N SER A 121 15.04 -15.17 15.18
CA SER A 121 14.26 -16.40 15.36
C SER A 121 12.77 -16.16 15.10
N ALA A 122 12.00 -17.25 14.99
CA ALA A 122 10.55 -17.16 14.93
C ALA A 122 10.00 -16.42 16.16
N GLY A 123 9.06 -15.50 15.93
CA GLY A 123 8.53 -14.60 16.94
C GLY A 123 9.14 -13.20 16.95
N TYR A 124 10.24 -12.97 16.22
CA TYR A 124 10.83 -11.64 16.05
C TYR A 124 9.83 -10.65 15.44
N ALA A 125 9.69 -9.45 16.03
CA ALA A 125 8.65 -8.49 15.64
C ALA A 125 9.23 -7.09 15.37
N PRO A 126 10.01 -6.92 14.29
CA PRO A 126 10.57 -5.63 13.90
C PRO A 126 9.50 -4.75 13.23
N VAL A 127 9.87 -3.49 12.96
CA VAL A 127 9.03 -2.58 12.20
C VAL A 127 9.32 -2.72 10.71
N LEU A 128 8.27 -2.86 9.91
CA LEU A 128 8.34 -2.90 8.46
C LEU A 128 7.92 -1.56 7.88
N ASP A 129 8.77 -1.05 6.99
CA ASP A 129 8.46 0.04 6.08
C ASP A 129 8.13 -0.56 4.71
N CYS A 130 6.85 -0.59 4.38
CA CYS A 130 6.34 -1.02 3.08
C CYS A 130 5.55 0.13 2.48
N HIS A 131 6.08 0.74 1.41
CA HIS A 131 5.51 1.94 0.79
C HIS A 131 5.33 3.09 1.83
N THR A 132 4.10 3.36 2.24
CA THR A 132 3.78 4.34 3.30
C THR A 132 3.45 3.68 4.64
N ALA A 133 3.34 2.36 4.70
CA ALA A 133 2.99 1.67 5.92
C ALA A 133 4.25 1.46 6.78
N HIS A 134 4.20 1.97 8.02
CA HIS A 134 5.22 1.78 9.05
C HIS A 134 4.59 0.99 10.20
N ILE A 135 4.67 -0.34 10.14
CA ILE A 135 3.91 -1.26 11.01
C ILE A 135 4.82 -2.37 11.52
N ALA A 136 4.70 -2.70 12.81
CA ALA A 136 5.37 -3.86 13.39
C ALA A 136 4.74 -5.16 12.85
N CYS A 137 5.57 -6.05 12.30
CA CYS A 137 5.13 -7.35 11.79
C CYS A 137 5.91 -8.47 12.47
N LYS A 138 5.18 -9.49 12.93
CA LYS A 138 5.77 -10.66 13.57
C LYS A 138 6.21 -11.66 12.51
N PHE A 139 7.45 -12.14 12.62
CA PHE A 139 7.98 -13.25 11.85
C PHE A 139 7.38 -14.52 12.46
N ALA A 140 6.26 -14.99 11.92
CA ALA A 140 5.50 -16.09 12.49
C ALA A 140 6.25 -17.41 12.33
N GLU A 141 6.75 -17.67 11.11
CA GLU A 141 7.45 -18.91 10.78
C GLU A 141 8.59 -18.63 9.79
N LEU A 142 9.77 -19.18 10.08
CA LEU A 142 10.90 -19.18 9.16
C LEU A 142 10.79 -20.46 8.31
N LYS A 143 10.18 -20.36 7.13
CA LYS A 143 9.87 -21.54 6.31
C LYS A 143 11.14 -22.19 5.77
N GLU A 144 11.98 -21.41 5.11
CA GLU A 144 13.12 -21.95 4.36
C GLU A 144 14.25 -20.95 4.32
N LYS A 145 15.48 -21.42 4.50
CA LYS A 145 16.69 -20.68 4.15
C LYS A 145 16.99 -20.91 2.67
N ILE A 146 17.29 -19.85 1.95
CA ILE A 146 17.57 -19.88 0.52
C ILE A 146 18.91 -19.21 0.22
N ASP A 147 19.50 -19.56 -0.90
CA ASP A 147 20.64 -18.84 -1.45
C ASP A 147 20.18 -17.50 -2.06
N HIS A 148 20.86 -16.41 -1.72
CA HIS A 148 20.49 -15.06 -2.17
C HIS A 148 20.53 -14.91 -3.71
N HIS A 149 21.48 -15.56 -4.37
CA HIS A 149 21.72 -15.39 -5.81
C HIS A 149 20.85 -16.32 -6.66
N SER A 150 20.81 -17.60 -6.30
CA SER A 150 20.16 -18.65 -7.08
C SER A 150 18.73 -18.93 -6.64
N GLY A 151 18.32 -18.47 -5.45
CA GLY A 151 17.01 -18.77 -4.86
C GLY A 151 16.82 -20.24 -4.50
N LYS A 152 17.87 -21.06 -4.56
CA LYS A 152 17.81 -22.49 -4.20
C LYS A 152 17.63 -22.64 -2.69
N LYS A 153 16.78 -23.59 -2.31
CA LYS A 153 16.55 -23.95 -0.91
C LYS A 153 17.82 -24.60 -0.34
N LEU A 154 18.31 -24.05 0.76
CA LEU A 154 19.46 -24.58 1.50
C LEU A 154 19.00 -25.43 2.69
N GLU A 155 18.02 -24.94 3.45
CA GLU A 155 17.53 -25.58 4.66
C GLU A 155 16.03 -25.32 4.83
N ALA A 156 15.26 -26.32 5.23
CA ALA A 156 13.85 -26.18 5.58
C ALA A 156 13.71 -25.98 7.10
N GLY A 157 12.95 -24.98 7.52
CA GLY A 157 12.67 -24.67 8.93
C GLY A 157 13.89 -24.24 9.75
N PRO A 158 14.70 -23.25 9.32
CA PRO A 158 15.86 -22.82 10.09
C PRO A 158 15.46 -22.28 11.47
N LYS A 159 16.20 -22.67 12.51
CA LYS A 159 15.93 -22.21 13.89
C LYS A 159 16.24 -20.72 14.09
N PHE A 160 17.23 -20.21 13.37
CA PHE A 160 17.63 -18.81 13.40
C PHE A 160 18.23 -18.38 12.06
N LEU A 161 18.19 -17.08 11.78
CA LEU A 161 18.84 -16.43 10.64
C LEU A 161 19.92 -15.47 11.12
N LYS A 162 20.98 -15.33 10.34
CA LYS A 162 22.10 -14.40 10.60
C LYS A 162 22.28 -13.42 9.43
N SER A 163 23.07 -12.38 9.66
CA SER A 163 23.50 -11.44 8.63
C SER A 163 24.09 -12.16 7.41
N GLY A 164 23.61 -11.79 6.22
CA GLY A 164 23.96 -12.42 4.94
C GLY A 164 23.01 -13.56 4.51
N ASP A 165 22.18 -14.08 5.42
CA ASP A 165 21.23 -15.13 5.07
C ASP A 165 20.02 -14.57 4.30
N ALA A 166 19.54 -15.34 3.33
CA ALA A 166 18.23 -15.13 2.72
C ALA A 166 17.27 -16.23 3.15
N ALA A 167 16.00 -15.89 3.36
CA ALA A 167 14.99 -16.84 3.80
C ALA A 167 13.59 -16.49 3.27
N ILE A 168 12.74 -17.50 3.18
CA ILE A 168 11.30 -17.35 2.99
C ILE A 168 10.66 -17.38 4.38
N ILE A 169 9.91 -16.33 4.70
CA ILE A 169 9.36 -16.08 6.03
C ILE A 169 7.87 -15.77 5.89
N ASP A 170 7.07 -16.39 6.75
CA ASP A 170 5.67 -16.01 6.95
C ASP A 170 5.57 -14.93 8.01
N MET A 171 4.87 -13.85 7.67
CA MET A 171 4.79 -12.65 8.46
C MET A 171 3.33 -12.32 8.76
N VAL A 172 3.07 -11.85 9.98
CA VAL A 172 1.74 -11.41 10.42
C VAL A 172 1.83 -9.96 10.89
N PRO A 173 1.11 -9.02 10.25
CA PRO A 173 1.12 -7.63 10.66
C PRO A 173 0.39 -7.44 12.00
N GLY A 174 0.96 -6.67 12.92
CA GLY A 174 0.36 -6.39 14.23
C GLY A 174 -0.79 -5.38 14.19
N LYS A 175 -0.91 -4.63 13.10
CA LYS A 175 -2.01 -3.68 12.81
C LYS A 175 -2.51 -3.91 11.38
N PRO A 176 -3.76 -3.54 11.05
CA PRO A 176 -4.27 -3.65 9.69
C PRO A 176 -3.33 -2.98 8.67
N MET A 177 -2.92 -3.76 7.68
CA MET A 177 -1.94 -3.37 6.67
C MET A 177 -2.43 -3.86 5.31
N CYS A 178 -2.20 -3.05 4.26
CA CYS A 178 -2.45 -3.46 2.88
C CYS A 178 -1.10 -3.65 2.19
N VAL A 179 -0.83 -4.88 1.76
CA VAL A 179 0.36 -5.25 0.99
C VAL A 179 -0.05 -6.20 -0.12
N GLU A 180 0.75 -6.25 -1.17
CA GLU A 180 0.48 -7.07 -2.35
C GLU A 180 1.71 -7.87 -2.76
N SER A 181 1.50 -8.94 -3.53
CA SER A 181 2.63 -9.67 -4.12
C SER A 181 3.42 -8.75 -5.04
N PHE A 182 4.75 -8.86 -4.99
CA PHE A 182 5.64 -8.08 -5.84
C PHE A 182 5.38 -8.29 -7.34
N SER A 183 5.02 -9.50 -7.75
CA SER A 183 4.67 -9.81 -9.13
C SER A 183 3.40 -9.09 -9.60
N ASP A 184 2.48 -8.85 -8.67
CA ASP A 184 1.22 -8.18 -8.96
C ASP A 184 1.34 -6.66 -8.88
N TYR A 185 1.90 -6.15 -7.79
CA TYR A 185 2.07 -4.71 -7.55
C TYR A 185 3.47 -4.43 -6.98
N PRO A 186 4.47 -4.23 -7.86
CA PRO A 186 5.86 -3.99 -7.45
C PRO A 186 6.07 -2.91 -6.37
N PRO A 187 5.33 -1.78 -6.36
CA PRO A 187 5.51 -0.75 -5.33
C PRO A 187 4.98 -1.15 -3.95
N LEU A 188 4.02 -2.09 -3.87
CA LEU A 188 3.44 -2.58 -2.61
C LEU A 188 4.03 -3.93 -2.15
N GLY A 189 4.95 -4.49 -2.95
CA GLY A 189 5.58 -5.79 -2.68
C GLY A 189 7.01 -5.70 -2.16
N HIS A 190 7.60 -4.50 -2.05
CA HIS A 190 8.91 -4.30 -1.44
C HIS A 190 8.78 -3.70 -0.06
N PHE A 191 9.60 -4.16 0.88
CA PHE A 191 9.66 -3.60 2.22
C PHE A 191 11.08 -3.61 2.79
N ALA A 192 11.34 -2.64 3.65
CA ALA A 192 12.51 -2.62 4.51
C ALA A 192 12.09 -3.03 5.92
N VAL A 193 12.97 -3.75 6.60
CA VAL A 193 12.81 -4.15 8.00
C VAL A 193 13.77 -3.33 8.84
N HIS A 194 13.22 -2.61 9.80
CA HIS A 194 13.95 -1.75 10.70
C HIS A 194 13.85 -2.25 12.13
N ASP A 195 15.00 -2.24 12.80
CA ASP A 195 15.11 -2.51 14.23
C ASP A 195 16.29 -1.70 14.80
N MET A 196 16.23 -1.31 16.06
CA MET A 196 17.27 -0.50 16.72
C MET A 196 17.72 0.74 15.91
N ARG A 197 16.81 1.37 15.16
CA ARG A 197 17.06 2.51 14.26
C ARG A 197 17.99 2.24 13.07
N GLN A 198 18.16 0.98 12.69
CA GLN A 198 18.92 0.56 11.51
C GLN A 198 18.09 -0.38 10.63
N THR A 199 18.42 -0.45 9.34
CA THR A 199 17.84 -1.43 8.42
C THR A 199 18.51 -2.78 8.64
N VAL A 200 17.76 -3.75 9.17
CA VAL A 200 18.27 -5.07 9.50
C VAL A 200 18.01 -6.09 8.39
N ALA A 201 16.99 -5.87 7.56
CA ALA A 201 16.70 -6.71 6.41
C ALA A 201 15.92 -5.96 5.33
N VAL A 202 15.90 -6.50 4.13
CA VAL A 202 15.03 -6.07 3.03
C VAL A 202 14.30 -7.28 2.48
N GLY A 203 13.07 -7.08 2.00
CA GLY A 203 12.24 -8.18 1.56
C GLY A 203 11.34 -7.87 0.39
N VAL A 204 10.93 -8.95 -0.27
CA VAL A 204 10.02 -8.96 -1.40
C VAL A 204 8.89 -9.93 -1.11
N ILE A 205 7.66 -9.46 -1.16
CA ILE A 205 6.45 -10.23 -0.89
C ILE A 205 6.18 -11.18 -2.06
N LYS A 206 6.06 -12.47 -1.78
CA LYS A 206 5.76 -13.51 -2.77
C LYS A 206 4.27 -13.80 -2.83
N ALA A 207 3.62 -13.94 -1.68
CA ALA A 207 2.21 -14.26 -1.55
C ALA A 207 1.59 -13.51 -0.37
N VAL A 208 0.31 -13.17 -0.48
CA VAL A 208 -0.45 -12.46 0.56
C VAL A 208 -1.73 -13.23 0.83
N ASP A 209 -1.95 -13.58 2.09
CA ASP A 209 -3.22 -14.11 2.57
C ASP A 209 -4.13 -12.93 2.87
N LYS A 210 -4.99 -12.62 1.90
CA LYS A 210 -5.94 -11.51 2.01
C LYS A 210 -7.04 -11.91 2.99
N LYS A 211 -7.32 -11.03 3.95
CA LYS A 211 -8.42 -11.21 4.90
C LYS A 211 -9.73 -11.18 4.14
N ALA A 212 -10.62 -12.13 4.42
CA ALA A 212 -11.93 -12.20 3.78
C ALA A 212 -12.64 -10.84 3.92
N ALA A 213 -13.09 -10.29 2.79
CA ALA A 213 -13.78 -9.02 2.78
C ALA A 213 -15.08 -9.13 3.59
N GLY A 214 -15.12 -8.50 4.77
CA GLY A 214 -16.40 -8.08 5.34
C GLY A 214 -17.04 -7.08 4.39
N VAL A 215 -18.38 -7.00 4.37
CA VAL A 215 -19.10 -5.98 3.60
C VAL A 215 -18.64 -4.61 4.11
N GLY A 216 -17.69 -3.99 3.40
CA GLY A 216 -17.26 -2.64 3.69
C GLY A 216 -18.45 -1.69 3.60
N LYS A 217 -18.42 -0.58 4.34
CA LYS A 217 -19.50 0.42 4.22
C LYS A 217 -19.52 0.96 2.79
N VAL A 218 -20.52 0.53 2.01
CA VAL A 218 -20.73 0.98 0.64
C VAL A 218 -21.34 2.38 0.69
N THR A 219 -20.78 3.31 -0.08
CA THR A 219 -21.35 4.66 -0.17
C THR A 219 -22.65 4.65 -0.99
N LYS A 220 -23.57 5.58 -0.72
CA LYS A 220 -24.81 5.72 -1.51
C LYS A 220 -24.53 5.94 -3.01
N SER A 221 -23.40 6.55 -3.34
CA SER A 221 -22.96 6.76 -4.72
C SER A 221 -22.56 5.45 -5.41
N ALA A 222 -21.82 4.58 -4.71
CA ALA A 222 -21.45 3.26 -5.22
C ALA A 222 -22.68 2.36 -5.44
N GLN A 223 -23.66 2.40 -4.52
CA GLN A 223 -24.93 1.68 -4.67
C GLN A 223 -25.74 2.13 -5.89
N LYS A 224 -25.67 3.43 -6.26
CA LYS A 224 -26.33 3.95 -7.46
C LYS A 224 -25.64 3.50 -8.75
N ALA A 225 -24.31 3.39 -8.73
CA ALA A 225 -23.53 2.95 -9.88
C ALA A 225 -23.74 1.45 -10.17
N GLU A 226 -23.84 0.60 -9.14
CA GLU A 226 -24.14 -0.83 -9.31
C GLU A 226 -25.54 -1.07 -9.88
N LYS A 227 -26.53 -0.25 -9.51
CA LYS A 227 -27.91 -0.34 -10.03
C LYS A 227 -28.08 0.18 -11.46
N ALA A 228 -27.07 0.84 -12.01
CA ALA A 228 -27.07 1.40 -13.36
C ALA A 228 -26.39 0.48 -14.39
N LYS A 229 -25.86 -0.68 -13.95
CA LYS A 229 -25.48 -1.81 -14.80
C LYS A 229 -26.65 -2.78 -14.93
#